data_AF-A0A015JF91-F1
#
_entry.id   AF-A0A015JF91-F1
#
_cell.length_a   1.000
_cell.length_b   1.000
_cell.length_c   1.000
_cell.angle_alpha   90.00
_cell.angle_beta   90.00
_cell.angle_gamma   90.00
#
_symmetry.space_group_name_H-M   'P 1'
#
loop_
_entity.id
_entity.type
_entity.pdbx_description
1 polymer ?
#
loop_
_entity_poly.entity_id
_entity_poly.type
_entity_poly.pdbx_seq_one_letter_code
_entity_poly.pdbx_strand_id
1 'polypeptide(L)'
;MDEHGVEIRRIIARFRHTSLAMVDRYAGLFELRVFKNQYSIEFLLPTGKRCRECERFARKIVDNMNDSPTRLIGMSPNDATKLEQIYSKPSVKYNRPIGVDEPQLPKGTTIQFLLAPGEWENDPFERRRITDPIWSPSLHKIRKIVVGKNPPMPILYYLDESGPQRPFVREQLMHIKEEPMLPPRWILGDNRMRTRRSL
;
A
#
# COMPACT_ATOMS: atom_id res chain seq x y z
N MET A 1 -32.29 -9.54 -3.82
CA MET A 1 -31.50 -9.36 -5.05
C MET A 1 -31.55 -7.88 -5.34
N ASP A 2 -30.40 -7.23 -5.43
CA ASP A 2 -30.34 -5.80 -5.75
C ASP A 2 -30.86 -5.58 -7.17
N GLU A 3 -31.63 -4.51 -7.38
CA GLU A 3 -32.40 -4.16 -8.59
C GLU A 3 -31.61 -4.25 -9.92
N HIS A 4 -30.29 -4.22 -9.84
CA HIS A 4 -29.39 -4.17 -11.00
C HIS A 4 -28.56 -5.45 -11.22
N GLY A 5 -28.75 -6.49 -10.40
CA GLY A 5 -27.98 -7.75 -10.54
C GLY A 5 -26.46 -7.59 -10.39
N VAL A 6 -26.01 -6.52 -9.74
CA VAL A 6 -24.58 -6.23 -9.52
C VAL A 6 -24.11 -6.89 -8.22
N GLU A 7 -22.99 -7.61 -8.29
CA GLU A 7 -22.35 -8.16 -7.10
C GLU A 7 -21.64 -7.06 -6.30
N ILE A 8 -22.17 -6.71 -5.12
CA ILE A 8 -21.52 -5.76 -4.22
C ILE A 8 -20.46 -6.48 -3.37
N ARG A 9 -19.19 -6.23 -3.66
CA ARG A 9 -18.07 -6.69 -2.83
C ARG A 9 -17.65 -5.60 -1.86
N ARG A 10 -17.81 -5.87 -0.56
CA ARG A 10 -17.33 -4.97 0.50
C ARG A 10 -15.97 -5.43 0.97
N ILE A 11 -14.99 -4.52 0.93
CA ILE A 11 -13.65 -4.78 1.45
C ILE A 11 -13.69 -4.60 2.97
N ILE A 12 -13.83 -5.72 3.68
CA ILE A 12 -13.65 -5.81 5.14
C ILE A 12 -12.22 -6.31 5.40
N ALA A 13 -11.23 -5.65 4.83
CA ALA A 13 -9.82 -6.02 4.99
C ALA A 13 -9.10 -5.07 5.96
N ARG A 14 -8.16 -5.62 6.75
CA ARG A 14 -7.08 -4.82 7.37
C ARG A 14 -6.13 -4.38 6.23
N PHE A 15 -5.56 -3.18 6.30
CA PHE A 15 -4.78 -2.54 5.22
C PHE A 15 -5.61 -2.01 4.04
N ARG A 16 -6.64 -1.23 4.37
CA ARG A 16 -7.54 -0.57 3.41
C ARG A 16 -6.77 0.28 2.42
N HIS A 17 -5.72 0.97 2.87
CA HIS A 17 -4.88 1.81 2.00
C HIS A 17 -4.27 1.04 0.82
N THR A 18 -4.02 -0.26 0.96
CA THR A 18 -3.49 -1.08 -0.15
C THR A 18 -4.62 -1.52 -1.09
N SER A 19 -5.77 -1.87 -0.52
CA SER A 19 -6.93 -2.37 -1.28
C SER A 19 -7.65 -1.28 -2.06
N LEU A 20 -7.63 -0.05 -1.54
CA LEU A 20 -8.21 1.15 -2.14
C LEU A 20 -7.15 2.09 -2.73
N ALA A 21 -5.88 1.64 -2.83
CA ALA A 21 -4.76 2.47 -3.26
C ALA A 21 -5.01 3.23 -4.57
N MET A 22 -5.69 2.59 -5.53
CA MET A 22 -6.04 3.22 -6.81
C MET A 22 -7.06 4.35 -6.63
N VAL A 23 -8.09 4.12 -5.81
CA VAL A 23 -9.14 5.11 -5.49
C VAL A 23 -8.54 6.27 -4.71
N ASP A 24 -7.76 5.97 -3.66
CA ASP A 24 -7.10 6.98 -2.83
C ASP A 24 -6.14 7.84 -3.65
N ARG A 25 -5.39 7.22 -4.57
CA ARG A 25 -4.50 7.95 -5.48
C ARG A 25 -5.26 8.86 -6.43
N TYR A 26 -6.40 8.40 -6.96
CA TYR A 26 -7.26 9.20 -7.82
C TYR A 26 -7.86 10.38 -7.05
N ALA A 27 -8.43 10.12 -5.88
CA ALA A 27 -9.02 11.13 -5.01
C ALA A 27 -8.01 12.22 -4.64
N GLY A 28 -6.81 11.83 -4.18
CA GLY A 28 -5.76 12.79 -3.85
C GLY A 28 -5.27 13.60 -5.06
N LEU A 29 -5.21 13.01 -6.26
CA LEU A 29 -4.86 13.75 -7.48
C LEU A 29 -5.96 14.74 -7.88
N PHE A 30 -7.22 14.34 -7.74
CA PHE A 30 -8.38 15.20 -7.98
C PHE A 30 -8.38 16.38 -7.01
N GLU A 31 -8.27 16.13 -5.71
CA GLU A 31 -8.20 17.16 -4.67
C GLU A 31 -7.07 18.15 -4.94
N LEU A 32 -5.86 17.66 -5.21
CA LEU A 32 -4.71 18.50 -5.52
C LEU A 32 -5.00 19.47 -6.68
N ARG A 33 -5.62 18.97 -7.75
CA ARG A 33 -5.96 19.77 -8.93
C ARG A 33 -7.07 20.77 -8.64
N VAL A 34 -8.09 20.38 -7.88
CA VAL A 34 -9.20 21.24 -7.47
C VAL A 34 -8.67 22.38 -6.60
N PHE A 35 -7.92 22.07 -5.54
CA PHE A 35 -7.38 23.09 -4.63
C PHE A 35 -6.43 24.03 -5.36
N LYS A 36 -5.56 23.54 -6.25
CA LYS A 36 -4.68 24.40 -7.04
C LYS A 36 -5.45 25.45 -7.84
N ASN A 37 -6.54 25.05 -8.51
CA ASN A 37 -7.39 25.98 -9.27
C ASN A 37 -8.16 26.92 -8.34
N GLN A 38 -8.71 26.40 -7.25
CA GLN A 38 -9.39 27.22 -6.24
C GLN A 38 -8.47 28.32 -5.70
N TYR A 39 -7.27 27.96 -5.23
CA TYR A 39 -6.29 28.93 -4.73
C TYR A 39 -5.95 29.97 -5.80
N SER A 40 -5.73 29.54 -7.05
CA SER A 40 -5.39 30.46 -8.14
C SER A 40 -6.49 31.49 -8.40
N ILE A 41 -7.76 31.08 -8.32
CA ILE A 41 -8.90 32.00 -8.46
C ILE A 41 -9.01 32.90 -7.23
N GLU A 42 -8.88 32.34 -6.03
CA GLU A 42 -8.99 33.10 -4.78
C GLU A 42 -7.91 34.18 -4.64
N PHE A 43 -6.70 33.96 -5.19
CA PHE A 43 -5.67 35.00 -5.29
C PHE A 43 -6.08 36.21 -6.15
N LEU A 44 -6.97 36.00 -7.13
CA LEU A 44 -7.46 37.06 -8.00
C LEU A 44 -8.73 37.73 -7.45
N LEU A 45 -9.33 37.15 -6.40
CA LEU A 45 -10.53 37.70 -5.78
C LEU A 45 -10.18 38.79 -4.76
N PRO A 46 -11.05 39.80 -4.60
CA PRO A 46 -10.95 40.75 -3.49
C PRO A 46 -10.90 40.04 -2.13
N THR A 47 -10.13 40.61 -1.20
CA THR A 47 -9.99 40.10 0.17
C THR A 47 -11.35 39.78 0.80
N GLY A 48 -11.50 38.56 1.33
CA GLY A 48 -12.74 38.10 1.96
C GLY A 48 -13.75 37.43 1.01
N LYS A 49 -13.51 37.41 -0.30
CA LYS A 49 -14.30 36.62 -1.26
C LYS A 49 -13.70 35.22 -1.45
N ARG A 50 -14.57 34.22 -1.58
CA ARG A 50 -14.21 32.80 -1.80
C ARG A 50 -14.70 32.34 -3.16
N CYS A 51 -14.01 31.37 -3.74
CA CYS A 51 -14.42 30.77 -5.01
C CYS A 51 -15.76 30.03 -4.84
N ARG A 52 -16.76 30.34 -5.69
CA ARG A 52 -18.04 29.61 -5.75
C ARG A 52 -18.16 28.72 -6.99
N GLU A 53 -17.21 28.81 -7.91
CA GLU A 53 -17.25 28.08 -9.20
C GLU A 53 -16.52 26.73 -9.17
N CYS A 54 -16.21 26.21 -7.97
CA CYS A 54 -15.44 24.96 -7.80
C CYS A 54 -16.00 23.77 -8.58
N GLU A 55 -17.32 23.65 -8.65
CA GLU A 55 -18.00 22.60 -9.42
C GLU A 55 -17.74 22.68 -10.92
N ARG A 56 -17.56 23.89 -11.46
CA ARG A 56 -17.43 24.15 -12.89
C ARG A 56 -16.08 23.68 -13.40
N PHE A 57 -15.02 23.90 -12.62
CA PHE A 57 -13.69 23.36 -12.96
C PHE A 57 -13.48 21.94 -12.45
N ALA A 58 -14.16 21.48 -11.39
CA ALA A 58 -14.11 20.08 -10.96
C ALA A 58 -14.49 19.11 -12.09
N ARG A 59 -15.57 19.39 -12.84
CA ARG A 59 -15.96 18.61 -14.02
C ARG A 59 -14.86 18.59 -15.09
N LYS A 60 -14.34 19.76 -15.46
CA LYS A 60 -13.24 19.87 -16.43
C LYS A 60 -11.97 19.14 -15.98
N ILE A 61 -11.71 19.08 -14.67
CA ILE A 61 -10.59 18.32 -14.10
C ILE A 61 -10.81 16.82 -14.29
N VAL A 62 -12.03 16.31 -14.04
CA VAL A 62 -12.37 14.91 -14.28
C VAL A 62 -12.24 14.56 -15.76
N ASP A 63 -12.80 15.38 -16.65
CA ASP A 63 -12.66 15.20 -18.10
C ASP A 63 -11.18 15.16 -18.49
N ASN A 64 -10.38 16.13 -18.01
CA ASN A 64 -8.94 16.14 -18.26
C ASN A 64 -8.23 14.89 -17.71
N MET A 65 -8.58 14.41 -16.52
CA MET A 65 -8.00 13.21 -15.92
C MET A 65 -8.32 11.95 -16.74
N ASN A 66 -9.51 11.89 -17.35
CA ASN A 66 -9.99 10.73 -18.11
C ASN A 66 -9.59 10.76 -19.59
N ASP A 67 -9.37 11.94 -20.17
CA ASP A 67 -9.01 12.13 -21.58
C ASP A 67 -7.51 12.33 -21.81
N SER A 68 -6.73 12.63 -20.77
CA SER A 68 -5.28 12.82 -20.92
C SER A 68 -4.51 11.50 -20.80
N PRO A 69 -3.47 11.28 -21.63
CA PRO A 69 -2.63 10.11 -21.49
C PRO A 69 -1.90 10.11 -20.16
N THR A 70 -1.98 9.01 -19.42
CA THR A 70 -1.24 8.88 -18.16
C THR A 70 0.15 8.28 -18.40
N ARG A 71 1.11 8.61 -17.54
CA ARG A 71 2.48 8.07 -17.63
C ARG A 71 2.53 6.53 -17.51
N LEU A 72 1.60 5.94 -16.75
CA LEU A 72 1.58 4.51 -16.50
C LEU A 72 1.11 3.73 -17.73
N ILE A 73 -0.02 4.09 -18.33
CA ILE A 73 -0.57 3.33 -19.47
C ILE A 73 -0.16 3.91 -20.84
N GLY A 74 0.29 5.16 -20.89
CA GLY A 74 0.64 5.84 -22.14
C GLY A 74 -0.56 6.22 -23.01
N MET A 75 -1.79 6.07 -22.51
CA MET A 75 -3.05 6.43 -23.16
C MET A 75 -4.05 7.00 -22.15
N SER A 76 -5.17 7.54 -22.63
CA SER A 76 -6.22 8.10 -21.78
C SER A 76 -6.99 6.99 -21.05
N PRO A 77 -7.45 7.19 -19.80
CA PRO A 77 -8.35 6.26 -19.13
C PRO A 77 -9.62 5.90 -19.93
N ASN A 78 -10.16 6.85 -20.69
CA ASN A 78 -11.33 6.62 -21.54
C ASN A 78 -11.05 5.65 -22.70
N ASP A 79 -9.86 5.70 -23.29
CA ASP A 79 -9.47 4.74 -24.32
C ASP A 79 -9.06 3.40 -23.72
N ALA A 80 -8.38 3.43 -22.58
CA ALA A 80 -8.02 2.28 -21.79
C ALA A 80 -9.24 1.39 -21.43
N THR A 81 -10.33 2.00 -20.97
CA THR A 81 -11.53 1.26 -20.52
C THR A 81 -12.19 0.45 -21.64
N LYS A 82 -11.93 0.79 -22.91
CA LYS A 82 -12.44 0.07 -24.09
C LYS A 82 -11.64 -1.20 -24.39
N LEU A 83 -10.45 -1.37 -23.79
CA LEU A 83 -9.59 -2.52 -23.98
C LEU A 83 -9.83 -3.57 -22.89
N GLU A 84 -9.76 -4.84 -23.24
CA GLU A 84 -9.89 -5.94 -22.28
C GLU A 84 -8.70 -5.99 -21.30
N GLN A 85 -7.49 -5.70 -21.80
CA GLN A 85 -6.25 -5.73 -21.03
C GLN A 85 -5.33 -4.59 -21.43
N ILE A 86 -4.59 -4.08 -20.45
CA ILE A 86 -3.64 -2.99 -20.63
C ILE A 86 -2.38 -3.30 -19.84
N TYR A 87 -1.24 -3.10 -20.49
CA TYR A 87 0.05 -3.21 -19.84
C TYR A 87 0.45 -1.88 -19.20
N SER A 88 0.73 -1.91 -17.91
CA SER A 88 1.24 -0.74 -17.18
C SER A 88 2.76 -0.62 -17.36
N LYS A 89 3.22 0.55 -17.76
CA LYS A 89 4.62 0.94 -17.73
C LYS A 89 5.05 1.15 -16.27
N PRO A 90 6.26 0.72 -15.89
CA PRO A 90 6.76 0.93 -14.54
C PRO A 90 6.87 2.43 -14.25
N SER A 91 6.36 2.86 -13.09
CA SER A 91 6.37 4.26 -12.66
C SER A 91 7.77 4.78 -12.33
N VAL A 92 8.69 3.87 -12.05
CA VAL A 92 10.09 4.10 -11.71
C VAL A 92 10.92 3.10 -12.52
N LYS A 93 12.07 3.54 -13.04
CA LYS A 93 13.02 2.60 -13.64
C LYS A 93 13.52 1.67 -12.54
N TYR A 94 13.19 0.39 -12.63
CA TYR A 94 13.80 -0.60 -11.76
C TYR A 94 15.24 -0.82 -12.23
N ASN A 95 16.20 -0.58 -11.35
CA ASN A 95 17.61 -0.87 -11.62
C ASN A 95 17.94 -2.37 -11.47
N ARG A 96 16.92 -3.22 -11.32
CA ARG A 96 17.05 -4.65 -11.09
C ARG A 96 16.15 -5.42 -12.04
N PRO A 97 16.46 -6.69 -12.33
CA PRO A 97 15.55 -7.57 -13.05
C PRO A 97 14.21 -7.73 -12.29
N ILE A 98 13.11 -7.77 -13.05
CA ILE A 98 11.75 -7.99 -12.55
C ILE A 98 11.22 -9.28 -13.17
N GLY A 99 10.46 -10.06 -12.40
CA GLY A 99 9.83 -11.26 -12.91
C GLY A 99 10.78 -12.45 -12.83
N VAL A 100 10.90 -13.19 -13.93
CA VAL A 100 11.61 -14.48 -13.95
C VAL A 100 13.10 -14.33 -13.60
N ASP A 101 13.69 -13.21 -13.98
CA ASP A 101 15.11 -12.91 -13.78
C ASP A 101 15.41 -12.33 -12.37
N GLU A 102 14.38 -12.05 -11.55
CA GLU A 102 14.57 -11.50 -10.21
C GLU A 102 15.16 -12.58 -9.26
N PRO A 103 16.24 -12.28 -8.50
CA PRO A 103 16.82 -13.22 -7.55
C PRO A 103 15.81 -13.67 -6.49
N GLN A 104 15.49 -14.96 -6.50
CA GLN A 104 14.49 -15.55 -5.61
C GLN A 104 15.07 -15.97 -4.27
N LEU A 105 14.34 -15.69 -3.18
CA LEU A 105 14.55 -16.38 -1.93
C LEU A 105 13.96 -17.80 -2.01
N PRO A 106 14.70 -18.84 -1.61
CA PRO A 106 14.16 -20.20 -1.57
C PRO A 106 12.91 -20.31 -0.69
N LYS A 107 12.05 -21.28 -1.01
CA LYS A 107 10.98 -21.68 -0.08
C LYS A 107 11.61 -22.22 1.21
N GLY A 108 10.96 -21.96 2.34
CA GLY A 108 11.44 -22.36 3.67
C GLY A 108 12.48 -21.42 4.29
N THR A 109 12.97 -20.42 3.55
CA THR A 109 13.86 -19.39 4.11
C THR A 109 13.17 -18.64 5.26
N THR A 110 13.88 -18.51 6.38
CA THR A 110 13.45 -17.76 7.55
C THR A 110 13.64 -16.26 7.31
N ILE A 111 12.57 -15.50 7.48
CA ILE A 111 12.54 -14.05 7.23
C ILE A 111 11.87 -13.30 8.37
N GLN A 112 12.13 -12.00 8.44
CA GLN A 112 11.22 -11.01 9.03
C GLN A 112 10.57 -10.21 7.91
N PHE A 113 9.34 -9.76 8.11
CA PHE A 113 8.61 -8.97 7.12
C PHE A 113 8.46 -7.52 7.56
N LEU A 114 8.30 -6.60 6.60
CA LEU A 114 8.09 -5.19 6.86
C LEU A 114 6.67 -4.96 7.37
N LEU A 115 6.53 -4.33 8.54
CA LEU A 115 5.23 -4.04 9.13
C LEU A 115 4.52 -2.92 8.36
N ALA A 116 3.24 -3.13 8.05
CA ALA A 116 2.36 -2.07 7.61
C ALA A 116 1.96 -1.16 8.80
N PRO A 117 1.58 0.09 8.53
CA PRO A 117 1.08 1.00 9.58
C PRO A 117 -0.05 0.36 10.40
N GLY A 118 0.08 0.36 11.73
CA GLY A 118 -0.87 -0.23 12.67
C GLY A 118 -0.96 -1.77 12.68
N GLU A 119 -0.16 -2.48 11.86
CA GLU A 119 -0.19 -3.95 11.78
C GLU A 119 0.17 -4.61 13.12
N TRP A 120 1.12 -4.01 13.86
CA TRP A 120 1.62 -4.58 15.10
C TRP A 120 0.59 -4.61 16.22
N GLU A 121 -0.10 -3.48 16.46
CA GLU A 121 -1.11 -3.37 17.51
C GLU A 121 -2.49 -3.87 17.07
N ASN A 122 -2.61 -4.28 15.81
CA ASN A 122 -3.90 -4.53 15.18
C ASN A 122 -4.84 -3.31 15.29
N ASP A 123 -4.29 -2.11 15.06
CA ASP A 123 -5.05 -0.86 15.14
C ASP A 123 -6.04 -0.76 13.96
N PRO A 124 -7.36 -0.65 14.20
CA PRO A 124 -8.35 -0.51 13.14
C PRO A 124 -8.20 0.76 12.30
N PHE A 125 -7.49 1.77 12.79
CA PHE A 125 -7.23 3.03 12.08
C PHE A 125 -5.86 3.09 11.40
N GLU A 126 -5.09 1.99 11.40
CA GLU A 126 -3.81 1.87 10.71
C GLU A 126 -2.79 2.93 11.16
N ARG A 127 -2.90 3.39 12.41
CA ARG A 127 -1.98 4.38 12.97
C ARG A 127 -0.71 3.67 13.43
N ARG A 128 0.43 4.25 13.11
CA ARG A 128 1.73 3.76 13.57
C ARG A 128 2.19 4.58 14.76
N ARG A 129 2.54 3.93 15.87
CA ARG A 129 3.21 4.58 16.99
C ARG A 129 4.67 4.82 16.65
N ILE A 130 5.25 5.87 17.22
CA ILE A 130 6.68 6.16 17.08
C ILE A 130 7.54 4.99 17.57
N THR A 131 7.04 4.23 18.55
CA THR A 131 7.71 3.07 19.15
C THR A 131 7.52 1.76 18.39
N ASP A 132 6.68 1.73 17.35
CA ASP A 132 6.43 0.49 16.62
C ASP A 132 7.66 0.09 15.81
N PRO A 133 8.08 -1.19 15.92
CA PRO A 133 9.22 -1.67 15.16
C PRO A 133 8.95 -1.54 13.65
N ILE A 134 10.02 -1.38 12.87
CA ILE A 134 9.90 -1.34 11.40
C ILE A 134 9.65 -2.74 10.84
N TRP A 135 10.36 -3.73 11.39
CA TRP A 135 10.29 -5.14 10.98
C TRP A 135 9.51 -5.96 11.99
N SER A 136 8.90 -7.06 11.53
CA SER A 136 8.20 -7.98 12.41
C SER A 136 9.17 -8.55 13.45
N PRO A 137 8.81 -8.56 14.75
CA PRO A 137 9.62 -9.21 15.76
C PRO A 137 9.59 -10.74 15.63
N SER A 138 8.56 -11.28 14.97
CA SER A 138 8.42 -12.70 14.67
C SER A 138 9.15 -13.11 13.39
N LEU A 139 9.65 -14.35 13.41
CA LEU A 139 10.26 -15.02 12.27
C LEU A 139 9.21 -15.88 11.56
N HIS A 140 9.21 -15.84 10.24
CA HIS A 140 8.30 -16.60 9.39
C HIS A 140 9.07 -17.30 8.27
N LYS A 141 8.48 -18.37 7.73
CA LYS A 141 9.04 -19.05 6.56
C LYS A 141 8.28 -18.70 5.29
N ILE A 142 9.01 -18.62 4.18
CA ILE A 142 8.40 -18.47 2.85
C ILE A 142 7.70 -19.79 2.49
N ARG A 143 6.38 -19.75 2.32
CA ARG A 143 5.55 -20.91 1.96
C ARG A 143 5.34 -21.01 0.45
N LYS A 144 4.96 -19.90 -0.18
CA LYS A 144 4.58 -19.86 -1.60
C LYS A 144 5.22 -18.67 -2.29
N ILE A 145 5.64 -18.89 -3.54
CA ILE A 145 6.26 -17.90 -4.41
C ILE A 145 5.42 -17.87 -5.68
N VAL A 146 5.05 -16.67 -6.11
CA VAL A 146 4.28 -16.42 -7.32
C VAL A 146 5.09 -15.51 -8.23
N VAL A 147 5.33 -15.97 -9.45
CA VAL A 147 6.09 -15.25 -10.47
C VAL A 147 5.15 -14.92 -11.63
N GLY A 148 4.92 -13.63 -11.86
CA GLY A 148 4.18 -13.16 -13.03
C GLY A 148 5.06 -13.21 -14.27
N LYS A 149 4.65 -13.97 -15.28
CA LYS A 149 5.48 -14.19 -16.49
C LYS A 149 5.26 -13.14 -17.58
N ASN A 150 4.06 -12.59 -17.73
CA ASN A 150 3.73 -11.61 -18.79
C ASN A 150 2.60 -10.66 -18.36
N PRO A 151 2.85 -9.34 -18.20
CA PRO A 151 4.17 -8.71 -18.18
C PRO A 151 4.96 -9.18 -16.94
N PRO A 152 6.30 -9.04 -16.94
CA PRO A 152 7.11 -9.34 -15.76
C PRO A 152 6.62 -8.50 -14.57
N MET A 153 6.18 -9.18 -13.52
CA MET A 153 5.77 -8.56 -12.26
C MET A 153 6.76 -8.92 -11.16
N PRO A 154 6.93 -8.06 -10.13
CA PRO A 154 7.74 -8.41 -8.97
C PRO A 154 7.30 -9.76 -8.39
N ILE A 155 8.28 -10.54 -7.94
CA ILE A 155 7.98 -11.84 -7.34
C ILE A 155 7.24 -11.63 -6.02
N LEU A 156 6.09 -12.30 -5.89
CA LEU A 156 5.27 -12.25 -4.69
C LEU A 156 5.54 -13.46 -3.80
N TYR A 157 5.84 -13.17 -2.54
CA TYR A 157 6.11 -14.14 -1.50
C TYR A 157 4.93 -14.19 -0.53
N TYR A 158 4.49 -15.40 -0.21
CA TYR A 158 3.49 -15.67 0.81
C TYR A 158 4.12 -16.45 1.95
N LEU A 159 3.84 -16.02 3.16
CA LEU A 159 4.38 -16.60 4.38
C LEU A 159 3.57 -17.82 4.83
N ASP A 160 4.06 -18.48 5.86
CA ASP A 160 3.37 -19.56 6.56
C ASP A 160 2.09 -19.08 7.27
N GLU A 161 1.34 -20.02 7.86
CA GLU A 161 0.03 -19.75 8.47
C GLU A 161 0.11 -18.89 9.73
N SER A 162 1.28 -18.82 10.37
CA SER A 162 1.53 -17.92 11.50
C SER A 162 1.74 -16.47 11.03
N GLY A 163 2.05 -16.26 9.75
CA GLY A 163 2.27 -14.95 9.17
C GLY A 163 0.99 -14.27 8.66
N PRO A 164 1.09 -12.98 8.32
CA PRO A 164 -0.01 -12.23 7.70
C PRO A 164 -0.40 -12.81 6.34
N GLN A 165 -1.70 -12.89 6.10
CA GLN A 165 -2.30 -13.47 4.88
C GLN A 165 -2.32 -12.46 3.72
N ARG A 166 -1.15 -11.89 3.39
CA ARG A 166 -0.95 -10.95 2.27
C ARG A 166 0.38 -11.21 1.56
N PRO A 167 0.50 -10.86 0.26
CA PRO A 167 1.74 -11.03 -0.47
C PRO A 167 2.77 -9.97 -0.08
N PHE A 168 4.05 -10.34 -0.19
CA PHE A 168 5.20 -9.47 0.01
C PHE A 168 6.08 -9.45 -1.24
N VAL A 169 6.73 -8.32 -1.52
CA VAL A 169 7.84 -8.25 -2.47
C VAL A 169 9.17 -8.47 -1.76
N ARG A 170 10.25 -8.72 -2.52
CA ARG A 170 11.58 -9.02 -1.96
C ARG A 170 12.08 -7.99 -0.94
N GLU A 171 11.81 -6.70 -1.17
CA GLU A 171 12.22 -5.57 -0.32
C GLU A 171 11.50 -5.52 1.01
N GLN A 172 10.31 -6.13 1.08
CA GLN A 172 9.54 -6.22 2.31
C GLN A 172 9.95 -7.43 3.15
N LEU A 173 10.97 -8.17 2.74
CA LEU A 173 11.48 -9.35 3.44
C LEU A 173 12.96 -9.16 3.81
N MET A 174 13.24 -9.29 5.10
CA MET A 174 14.59 -9.38 5.63
C MET A 174 14.96 -10.85 5.82
N HIS A 175 15.97 -11.32 5.10
CA HIS A 175 16.48 -12.69 5.27
C HIS A 175 17.35 -12.77 6.53
N ILE A 176 16.95 -13.64 7.45
CA ILE A 176 17.66 -13.90 8.70
C ILE A 176 18.53 -15.14 8.50
N LYS A 177 19.86 -14.94 8.45
CA LYS A 177 20.83 -16.03 8.24
C LYS A 177 21.15 -16.83 9.50
N GLU A 178 21.07 -16.18 10.65
CA GLU A 178 21.41 -16.73 11.96
C GLU A 178 20.23 -16.58 12.90
N GLU A 179 20.01 -17.55 13.78
CA GLU A 179 18.97 -17.41 14.80
C GLU A 179 19.30 -16.21 15.69
N PRO A 180 18.34 -15.30 15.92
CA PRO A 180 18.58 -14.14 16.75
C PRO A 180 18.91 -14.58 18.17
N MET A 181 20.09 -14.19 18.65
CA MET A 181 20.47 -14.42 20.04
C MET A 181 19.57 -13.60 20.96
N LEU A 182 19.04 -14.25 21.99
CA LEU A 182 18.36 -13.53 23.06
C LEU A 182 19.37 -12.63 23.79
N PRO A 183 18.95 -11.43 24.23
CA PRO A 183 19.81 -10.59 25.04
C PRO A 183 20.19 -11.31 26.34
N PRO A 184 21.36 -11.00 26.93
CA PRO A 184 21.77 -11.54 28.22
C PRO A 184 20.67 -11.53 29.28
N ARG A 185 20.61 -12.56 30.11
CA ARG A 185 19.55 -12.73 31.13
C ARG A 185 19.35 -11.52 32.05
N TRP A 186 20.40 -10.75 32.33
CA TRP A 186 20.30 -9.54 33.16
C TRP A 186 19.46 -8.44 32.51
N ILE A 187 19.40 -8.36 31.18
CA ILE A 187 18.51 -7.47 30.44
C ILE A 187 17.05 -7.95 30.53
N LEU A 188 16.84 -9.27 30.55
CA LEU A 188 15.51 -9.88 30.63
C LEU A 188 14.98 -9.98 32.09
N GLY A 189 15.86 -9.84 33.08
CA GLY A 189 15.61 -10.14 34.50
C GLY A 189 14.75 -9.13 35.25
N ASP A 190 14.57 -7.91 34.74
CA ASP A 190 13.85 -6.84 35.46
C ASP A 190 12.36 -6.71 35.10
N ASN A 191 11.85 -7.52 34.18
CA ASN A 191 10.42 -7.51 33.80
C ASN A 191 9.53 -8.37 34.71
N ARG A 192 9.91 -8.58 35.96
CA ARG A 192 8.90 -8.79 37.02
C ARG A 192 8.22 -7.44 37.26
N MET A 193 7.31 -7.09 36.33
CA MET A 193 6.23 -6.14 36.60
C MET A 193 5.74 -6.43 38.01
N ARG A 194 6.03 -5.49 38.92
CA ARG A 194 5.46 -5.49 40.27
C ARG A 194 3.96 -5.47 40.09
N THR A 195 3.32 -6.64 40.09
CA THR A 195 1.95 -6.77 40.56
C THR A 195 1.98 -6.28 42.00
N ARG A 196 1.77 -4.97 42.17
CA ARG A 196 1.40 -4.40 43.45
C ARG A 196 0.16 -5.17 43.89
N ARG A 197 0.32 -6.04 44.89
CA ARG A 197 -0.80 -6.47 45.71
C ARG A 197 -1.42 -5.18 46.26
N SER A 198 -2.63 -4.90 45.83
CA SER A 198 -3.54 -4.00 46.52
C SER A 198 -3.71 -4.51 47.95
N LEU A 199 -3.47 -3.61 48.92
CA LEU A 199 -3.92 -3.76 50.30
C LEU A 199 -5.45 -3.72 50.35
#